data_AF-A0A9W7CY13-F1
#
_entry.id   AF-A0A9W7CY13-F1
#
_cell.length_a   1.000
_cell.length_b   1.000
_cell.length_c   1.000
_cell.angle_alpha   90.00
_cell.angle_beta   90.00
_cell.angle_gamma   90.00
#
_symmetry.space_group_name_H-M   'P 1'
#
loop_
_entity.id
_entity.type
_entity.pdbx_description
1 polymer ?
#
loop_
_entity_poly.entity_id
_entity_poly.type
_entity_poly.pdbx_seq_one_letter_code
_entity_poly.pdbx_strand_id
1 'polypeptide(L)'
;MVRLVALAGASAAVVASANAFTVTITNGCSSDIELVTRLASVYTDASETIAAGASVDKTIEKGYEGHFRNGTNDAATVIEFATKGDLDLAWFDIGIIPPHLNPGYEFCSSLQECKDHSSSGIGFNTPVQVTPKSNTNGDNCREITCLADGCEDAYNFPKDDTKTHSCAFGTDFEVTFCPSGDDSTAQQEQTSSASAAASASQDATQQTSDYTPETTAPATEAPATEAPATDAPVQQAPSDVNGESETTAPEVTQAETPAPEVTEAETPAPEVVQAETPAPEVTDAETSAPEVEQAETPVPEGTPAATKSNTVAEISKNLEDAPDVKIFDKMKFSMLVPEVERHLATAMPQRKSVLLCGIETHVCVLQTCLDLLDKGYDVHVVSDAVSSSTSYNRSMALERMRQSGAFITSVESAIFQLANDASNPEFKSISKLIKEHLKVENGFDTKARI
;
A
#
# COMPACT_ATOMS: atom_id res chain seq x y z
N MET A 1 -12.20 73.32 -20.14
CA MET A 1 -12.67 71.94 -20.35
C MET A 1 -11.62 71.19 -21.16
N VAL A 2 -10.77 70.40 -20.51
CA VAL A 2 -10.22 69.13 -21.02
C VAL A 2 -9.97 68.28 -19.78
N ARG A 3 -10.70 67.17 -19.65
CA ARG A 3 -10.62 66.24 -18.50
C ARG A 3 -9.44 65.29 -18.72
N LEU A 4 -8.59 65.17 -17.70
CA LEU A 4 -7.57 64.13 -17.57
C LEU A 4 -8.29 62.85 -17.10
N VAL A 5 -8.22 61.76 -17.88
CA VAL A 5 -8.66 60.43 -17.45
C VAL A 5 -7.41 59.63 -17.14
N ALA A 6 -7.15 59.39 -15.86
CA ALA A 6 -6.17 58.42 -15.41
C ALA A 6 -6.80 57.02 -15.56
N LEU A 7 -6.24 56.19 -16.44
CA LEU A 7 -6.52 54.76 -16.43
C LEU A 7 -5.81 54.14 -15.23
N ALA A 8 -6.59 53.63 -14.27
CA ALA A 8 -6.09 52.76 -13.22
C ALA A 8 -5.58 51.46 -13.86
N GLY A 9 -4.32 51.13 -13.59
CA GLY A 9 -3.73 49.87 -14.00
C GLY A 9 -4.48 48.70 -13.37
N ALA A 10 -4.86 47.74 -14.20
CA ALA A 10 -5.29 46.43 -13.74
C ALA A 10 -4.08 45.75 -13.10
N SER A 11 -4.07 45.65 -11.77
CA SER A 11 -3.19 44.73 -11.07
C SER A 11 -3.61 43.33 -11.47
N ALA A 12 -2.79 42.66 -12.29
CA ALA A 12 -2.86 41.22 -12.45
C ALA A 12 -2.59 40.61 -11.07
N ALA A 13 -3.65 40.17 -10.38
CA ALA A 13 -3.50 39.32 -9.22
C ALA A 13 -2.84 38.03 -9.70
N VAL A 14 -1.56 37.87 -9.39
CA VAL A 14 -0.91 36.56 -9.44
C VAL A 14 -1.66 35.71 -8.43
N VAL A 15 -2.59 34.89 -8.90
CA VAL A 15 -3.17 33.83 -8.08
C VAL A 15 -2.03 32.86 -7.83
N ALA A 16 -1.38 32.99 -6.68
CA ALA A 16 -0.54 31.92 -6.18
C ALA A 16 -1.45 30.69 -6.04
N SER A 17 -1.25 29.69 -6.90
CA SER A 17 -1.87 28.39 -6.68
C SER A 17 -1.37 27.91 -5.32
N ALA A 18 -2.26 27.83 -4.33
CA ALA A 18 -1.93 27.21 -3.06
C ALA A 18 -1.49 25.77 -3.38
N ASN A 19 -0.26 25.40 -3.05
CA ASN A 19 0.26 24.06 -3.30
C ASN A 19 -0.13 23.07 -2.18
N ALA A 20 -0.93 23.54 -1.22
CA ALA A 20 -1.42 22.79 -0.08
C ALA A 20 -2.70 23.42 0.47
N PHE A 21 -3.42 22.66 1.31
CA PHE A 21 -4.51 23.13 2.16
C PHE A 21 -4.39 22.57 3.57
N THR A 22 -5.20 23.08 4.50
CA THR A 22 -5.19 22.67 5.90
C THR A 22 -6.38 21.76 6.21
N VAL A 23 -6.11 20.66 6.91
CA VAL A 23 -7.11 19.85 7.59
C VAL A 23 -6.91 20.06 9.09
N THR A 24 -7.83 20.79 9.73
CA THR A 24 -7.84 20.95 11.19
C THR A 24 -8.59 19.79 11.80
N ILE A 25 -7.88 18.98 12.60
CA ILE A 25 -8.43 17.80 13.26
C ILE A 25 -8.74 18.16 14.71
N THR A 26 -10.00 18.09 15.09
CA THR A 26 -10.52 18.47 16.40
C THR A 26 -10.98 17.22 17.16
N ASN A 27 -10.52 17.09 18.40
CA ASN A 27 -10.99 16.08 19.33
C ASN A 27 -12.18 16.63 20.15
N GLY A 28 -13.41 16.31 19.74
CA GLY A 28 -14.63 16.57 20.49
C GLY A 28 -14.99 15.47 21.49
N CYS A 29 -14.20 14.40 21.57
CA CYS A 29 -14.46 13.26 22.45
C CYS A 29 -14.25 13.62 23.92
N SER A 30 -14.86 12.83 24.81
CA SER A 30 -14.72 13.02 26.27
C SER A 30 -13.33 12.65 26.81
N SER A 31 -12.53 11.98 25.98
CA SER A 31 -11.21 11.46 26.29
C SER A 31 -10.19 11.81 25.20
N ASP A 32 -8.91 11.62 25.51
CA ASP A 32 -7.83 11.83 24.55
C ASP A 32 -7.93 10.82 23.41
N ILE A 33 -7.72 11.27 22.17
CA ILE A 33 -7.67 10.39 21.00
C ILE A 33 -6.22 10.16 20.57
N GLU A 34 -5.94 8.96 20.07
CA GLU A 34 -4.70 8.67 19.36
C GLU A 34 -4.94 8.92 17.88
N LEU A 35 -4.59 10.10 17.40
CA LEU A 35 -4.66 10.40 15.97
C LEU A 35 -3.57 9.61 15.25
N VAL A 36 -3.98 8.61 14.47
CA VAL A 36 -3.11 7.88 13.56
C VAL A 36 -3.28 8.46 12.16
N THR A 37 -2.17 8.86 11.56
CA THR A 37 -2.06 9.28 10.16
C THR A 37 -1.31 8.22 9.38
N ARG A 38 -1.91 7.70 8.32
CA ARG A 38 -1.26 6.77 7.38
C ARG A 38 -1.12 7.42 6.01
N LEU A 39 0.08 7.35 5.44
CA LEU A 39 0.31 7.73 4.04
C LEU A 39 0.34 6.49 3.16
N ALA A 40 -0.53 6.43 2.15
CA ALA A 40 -0.62 5.29 1.22
C ALA A 40 0.68 5.07 0.43
N SER A 41 1.49 6.12 0.24
CA SER A 41 2.76 6.05 -0.48
C SER A 41 3.92 5.43 0.31
N VAL A 42 3.82 5.38 1.64
CA VAL A 42 4.92 4.96 2.53
C VAL A 42 4.56 3.78 3.42
N TYR A 43 3.26 3.46 3.56
CA TYR A 43 2.73 2.38 4.43
C TYR A 43 3.23 2.45 5.88
N THR A 44 3.57 3.65 6.36
CA THR A 44 3.98 3.90 7.74
C THR A 44 2.93 4.74 8.46
N ASP A 45 2.65 4.36 9.71
CA ASP A 45 1.75 5.10 10.60
C ASP A 45 2.57 6.12 11.40
N ALA A 46 2.10 7.36 11.42
CA ALA A 46 2.49 8.34 12.42
C ALA A 46 1.34 8.49 13.42
N SER A 47 1.64 8.55 14.71
CA SER A 47 0.64 8.67 15.77
C SER A 47 0.94 9.87 16.67
N GLU A 48 -0.09 10.61 17.05
CA GLU A 48 0.00 11.64 18.09
C GLU A 48 -1.26 11.68 18.95
N THR A 49 -1.12 12.10 20.20
CA THR A 49 -2.26 12.24 21.10
C THR A 49 -2.85 13.64 20.96
N ILE A 50 -4.17 13.72 20.73
CA ILE A 50 -4.92 14.97 20.79
C ILE A 50 -5.77 14.94 22.06
N ALA A 51 -5.47 15.84 22.99
CA ALA A 51 -6.22 15.93 24.24
C ALA A 51 -7.70 16.26 23.99
N ALA A 52 -8.59 15.84 24.89
CA ALA A 52 -10.01 16.19 24.81
C ALA A 52 -10.21 17.73 24.67
N GLY A 53 -10.97 18.15 23.64
CA GLY A 53 -11.22 19.55 23.31
C GLY A 53 -10.08 20.27 22.57
N ALA A 54 -8.96 19.60 22.27
CA ALA A 54 -7.85 20.18 21.52
C ALA A 54 -7.98 19.91 20.01
N SER A 55 -7.15 20.60 19.22
CA SER A 55 -7.04 20.40 17.77
C SER A 55 -5.60 20.42 17.29
N VAL A 56 -5.36 19.83 16.12
CA VAL A 56 -4.08 19.86 15.40
C VAL A 56 -4.32 20.13 13.93
N ASP A 57 -3.44 20.89 13.30
CA ASP A 57 -3.49 21.15 11.86
C ASP A 57 -2.61 20.17 11.09
N LYS A 58 -3.14 19.67 9.97
CA LYS A 58 -2.43 18.85 9.00
C LYS A 58 -2.36 19.56 7.66
N THR A 59 -1.16 19.76 7.16
CA THR A 59 -0.95 20.31 5.81
C THR A 59 -1.05 19.19 4.78
N ILE A 60 -1.97 19.33 3.83
CA ILE A 60 -2.16 18.39 2.73
C ILE A 60 -1.65 19.02 1.43
N GLU A 61 -0.59 18.45 0.87
CA GLU A 61 0.03 18.91 -0.37
C GLU A 61 -0.52 18.18 -1.60
N LYS A 62 -0.18 18.66 -2.79
CA LYS A 62 -0.50 17.98 -4.05
C LYS A 62 0.18 16.61 -4.13
N GLY A 63 -0.54 15.57 -4.56
CA GLY A 63 -0.07 14.19 -4.61
C GLY A 63 -0.18 13.43 -3.28
N TYR A 64 -0.81 14.01 -2.26
CA TYR A 64 -1.17 13.34 -1.01
C TYR A 64 -2.16 12.20 -1.28
N GLU A 65 -1.99 11.11 -0.55
CA GLU A 65 -2.94 10.01 -0.45
C GLU A 65 -2.71 9.35 0.92
N GLY A 66 -3.75 9.32 1.74
CA GLY A 66 -3.64 8.85 3.11
C GLY A 66 -4.93 9.03 3.88
N HIS A 67 -4.89 8.65 5.14
CA HIS A 67 -6.05 8.74 6.01
C HIS A 67 -5.70 9.08 7.46
N PHE A 68 -6.72 9.54 8.17
CA PHE A 68 -6.74 9.82 9.60
C PHE A 68 -7.70 8.87 10.30
N ARG A 69 -7.35 8.44 11.52
CA ARG A 69 -8.22 7.58 12.34
C ARG A 69 -7.87 7.72 13.82
N ASN A 70 -8.81 7.34 14.70
CA ASN A 70 -8.57 7.26 16.13
C ASN A 70 -8.14 5.83 16.52
N GLY A 71 -6.87 5.69 16.88
CA GLY A 71 -6.24 4.42 17.25
C GLY A 71 -5.89 3.53 16.07
N THR A 72 -5.25 2.41 16.37
CA THR A 72 -4.77 1.43 15.37
C THR A 72 -5.63 0.18 15.26
N ASN A 73 -6.66 0.03 16.12
CA ASN A 73 -7.48 -1.17 16.18
C ASN A 73 -8.38 -1.36 14.95
N ASP A 74 -8.87 -2.58 14.79
CA ASP A 74 -9.67 -2.96 13.60
C ASP A 74 -11.02 -2.24 13.54
N ALA A 75 -11.49 -1.65 14.64
CA ALA A 75 -12.72 -0.87 14.65
C ALA A 75 -12.51 0.58 14.19
N ALA A 76 -11.30 0.99 13.82
CA ALA A 76 -11.02 2.38 13.51
C ALA A 76 -11.86 2.93 12.35
N THR A 77 -12.68 3.96 12.62
CA THR A 77 -13.33 4.75 11.58
C THR A 77 -12.27 5.55 10.82
N VAL A 78 -12.23 5.43 9.51
CA VAL A 78 -11.18 6.00 8.64
C VAL A 78 -11.69 7.24 7.92
N ILE A 79 -10.91 8.32 7.91
CA ILE A 79 -11.15 9.51 7.09
C ILE A 79 -10.06 9.61 6.02
N GLU A 80 -10.41 9.44 4.76
CA GLU A 80 -9.44 9.44 3.65
C GLU A 80 -9.36 10.82 2.98
N PHE A 81 -8.16 11.19 2.55
CA PHE A 81 -7.91 12.34 1.68
C PHE A 81 -6.98 11.95 0.54
N ALA A 82 -7.28 12.40 -0.67
CA ALA A 82 -6.41 12.23 -1.83
C ALA A 82 -6.38 13.48 -2.72
N THR A 83 -5.20 13.82 -3.21
CA THR A 83 -4.95 14.93 -4.15
C THR A 83 -4.16 14.47 -5.37
N LYS A 84 -4.17 13.16 -5.63
CA LYS A 84 -3.56 12.55 -6.82
C LYS A 84 -4.47 12.70 -8.03
N GLY A 85 -3.84 12.78 -9.20
CA GLY A 85 -4.50 12.89 -10.50
C GLY A 85 -4.27 14.24 -11.17
N ASP A 86 -4.80 14.37 -12.38
CA ASP A 86 -4.62 15.56 -13.21
C ASP A 86 -5.58 16.70 -12.84
N LEU A 87 -6.61 16.41 -12.03
CA LEU A 87 -7.59 17.38 -11.57
C LEU A 87 -7.11 18.07 -10.29
N ASP A 88 -7.25 19.40 -10.22
CA ASP A 88 -7.00 20.18 -9.01
C ASP A 88 -8.17 20.05 -8.02
N LEU A 89 -8.31 18.85 -7.47
CA LEU A 89 -9.33 18.49 -6.48
C LEU A 89 -8.70 17.93 -5.21
N ALA A 90 -9.40 18.16 -4.09
CA ALA A 90 -9.23 17.43 -2.85
C ALA A 90 -10.37 16.41 -2.75
N TRP A 91 -10.03 15.13 -2.93
CA TRP A 91 -10.94 14.01 -2.73
C TRP A 91 -10.94 13.61 -1.26
N PHE A 92 -12.10 13.26 -0.73
CA PHE A 92 -12.25 12.84 0.66
C PHE A 92 -13.47 11.95 0.84
N ASP A 93 -13.39 11.06 1.83
CA ASP A 93 -14.48 10.18 2.23
C ASP A 93 -14.25 9.62 3.64
N ILE A 94 -15.25 8.89 4.13
CA ILE A 94 -15.20 8.14 5.39
C ILE A 94 -15.36 6.66 5.07
N GLY A 95 -14.63 5.77 5.76
CA GLY A 95 -14.76 4.33 5.62
C GLY A 95 -14.93 3.62 6.96
N ILE A 96 -15.81 2.61 6.97
CA ILE A 96 -16.04 1.71 8.12
C ILE A 96 -16.00 0.22 7.71
N ILE A 97 -15.32 -0.07 6.60
CA ILE A 97 -15.09 -1.45 6.14
C ILE A 97 -14.10 -2.11 7.10
N PRO A 98 -14.45 -3.24 7.75
CA PRO A 98 -13.53 -3.98 8.59
C PRO A 98 -12.24 -4.34 7.84
N PRO A 99 -11.05 -4.10 8.43
CA PRO A 99 -9.80 -4.52 7.83
C PRO A 99 -9.64 -6.05 7.88
N HIS A 100 -8.58 -6.55 7.25
CA HIS A 100 -8.21 -7.98 7.31
C HIS A 100 -9.32 -8.93 6.85
N LEU A 101 -9.92 -8.62 5.70
CA LEU A 101 -10.88 -9.49 5.04
C LEU A 101 -10.24 -10.84 4.69
N ASN A 102 -11.02 -11.90 4.87
CA ASN A 102 -10.64 -13.26 4.51
C ASN A 102 -10.41 -13.34 2.98
N PRO A 103 -9.44 -14.15 2.51
CA PRO A 103 -9.21 -14.35 1.10
C PRO A 103 -10.49 -14.74 0.34
N GLY A 104 -10.77 -14.07 -0.77
CA GLY A 104 -11.99 -14.25 -1.57
C GLY A 104 -13.15 -13.32 -1.20
N TYR A 105 -13.01 -12.52 -0.13
CA TYR A 105 -14.01 -11.54 0.31
C TYR A 105 -13.53 -10.09 0.20
N GLU A 106 -12.46 -9.84 -0.54
CA GLU A 106 -11.90 -8.50 -0.79
C GLU A 106 -12.91 -7.55 -1.48
N PHE A 107 -14.00 -8.10 -2.03
CA PHE A 107 -15.08 -7.38 -2.69
C PHE A 107 -16.45 -7.74 -2.11
N CYS A 108 -16.54 -7.93 -0.79
CA CYS A 108 -17.81 -8.05 -0.07
C CYS A 108 -18.82 -6.99 -0.54
N SER A 109 -20.09 -7.37 -0.60
CA SER A 109 -21.18 -6.61 -1.21
C SER A 109 -22.06 -5.88 -0.21
N SER A 110 -21.80 -6.08 1.09
CA SER A 110 -22.48 -5.39 2.18
C SER A 110 -21.57 -5.32 3.40
N LEU A 111 -21.83 -4.36 4.30
CA LEU A 111 -21.12 -4.25 5.58
C LEU A 111 -21.17 -5.54 6.38
N GLN A 112 -22.34 -6.19 6.43
CA GLN A 112 -22.51 -7.45 7.16
C GLN A 112 -21.62 -8.55 6.59
N GLU A 113 -21.57 -8.69 5.27
CA GLU A 113 -20.68 -9.67 4.62
C GLU A 113 -19.21 -9.36 4.91
N CYS A 114 -18.81 -8.08 4.88
CA CYS A 114 -17.44 -7.69 5.23
C CYS A 114 -17.12 -8.04 6.69
N LYS A 115 -18.05 -7.82 7.62
CA LYS A 115 -17.89 -8.19 9.04
C LYS A 115 -17.77 -9.70 9.23
N ASP A 116 -18.70 -10.46 8.66
CA ASP A 116 -18.73 -11.93 8.75
C ASP A 116 -17.44 -12.56 8.20
N HIS A 117 -16.78 -11.88 7.27
CA HIS A 117 -15.55 -12.32 6.63
C HIS A 117 -14.33 -11.45 6.94
N SER A 118 -14.27 -10.85 8.13
CA SER A 118 -13.08 -10.18 8.65
C SER A 118 -12.59 -10.85 9.93
N SER A 119 -11.32 -10.66 10.29
CA SER A 119 -10.78 -11.20 11.55
C SER A 119 -11.44 -10.61 12.80
N SER A 120 -11.94 -9.37 12.70
CA SER A 120 -12.41 -8.58 13.84
C SER A 120 -13.93 -8.48 13.92
N GLY A 121 -14.62 -8.54 12.78
CA GLY A 121 -16.07 -8.30 12.67
C GLY A 121 -16.47 -6.84 12.92
N ILE A 122 -15.52 -5.91 13.01
CA ILE A 122 -15.75 -4.52 13.43
C ILE A 122 -15.03 -3.56 12.49
N GLY A 123 -15.62 -2.38 12.26
CA GLY A 123 -15.06 -1.32 11.41
C GLY A 123 -15.43 0.10 11.82
N PHE A 124 -16.12 0.26 12.97
CA PHE A 124 -16.53 1.56 13.51
C PHE A 124 -16.17 1.67 15.00
N ASN A 125 -15.54 2.77 15.40
CA ASN A 125 -15.16 3.02 16.80
C ASN A 125 -15.41 4.45 17.27
N THR A 126 -15.30 5.44 16.39
CA THR A 126 -15.32 6.84 16.79
C THR A 126 -16.23 7.57 15.81
N PRO A 127 -17.25 8.30 16.30
CA PRO A 127 -18.04 9.19 15.47
C PRO A 127 -17.17 10.24 14.80
N VAL A 128 -17.36 10.53 13.53
CA VAL A 128 -16.57 11.52 12.78
C VAL A 128 -17.47 12.41 11.92
N GLN A 129 -17.05 13.65 11.76
CA GLN A 129 -17.62 14.61 10.81
C GLN A 129 -16.49 15.30 10.04
N VAL A 130 -16.65 15.45 8.73
CA VAL A 130 -15.72 16.17 7.85
C VAL A 130 -16.45 17.34 7.22
N THR A 131 -16.00 18.56 7.51
CA THR A 131 -16.65 19.80 7.09
C THR A 131 -15.70 20.63 6.24
N PRO A 132 -15.96 20.78 4.93
CA PRO A 132 -15.26 21.77 4.10
C PRO A 132 -15.54 23.19 4.59
N LYS A 133 -14.49 24.00 4.82
CA LYS A 133 -14.58 25.34 5.43
C LYS A 133 -14.51 26.49 4.43
N SER A 134 -14.00 26.25 3.23
CA SER A 134 -13.86 27.25 2.17
C SER A 134 -14.24 26.65 0.80
N ASN A 135 -14.49 27.51 -0.20
CA ASN A 135 -14.71 27.09 -1.60
C ASN A 135 -15.80 26.02 -1.82
N THR A 136 -16.86 26.02 -1.00
CA THR A 136 -17.91 24.98 -0.95
C THR A 136 -18.99 25.07 -2.04
N ASN A 137 -18.66 25.65 -3.20
CA ASN A 137 -19.66 26.02 -4.22
C ASN A 137 -20.14 24.85 -5.12
N GLY A 138 -19.78 23.60 -4.81
CA GLY A 138 -20.10 22.43 -5.62
C GLY A 138 -20.96 21.40 -4.89
N ASP A 139 -21.91 20.77 -5.58
CA ASP A 139 -22.86 19.81 -4.99
C ASP A 139 -22.20 18.59 -4.33
N ASN A 140 -20.97 18.24 -4.75
CA ASN A 140 -20.17 17.16 -4.17
C ASN A 140 -19.16 17.60 -3.10
N CYS A 141 -19.05 18.90 -2.83
CA CYS A 141 -18.21 19.47 -1.78
C CYS A 141 -19.10 19.86 -0.60
N ARG A 142 -19.41 18.87 0.24
CA ARG A 142 -20.33 19.04 1.37
C ARG A 142 -19.79 18.41 2.64
N GLU A 143 -20.42 18.74 3.76
CA GLU A 143 -20.19 18.04 5.02
C GLU A 143 -20.68 16.59 4.92
N ILE A 144 -19.88 15.68 5.48
CA ILE A 144 -20.20 14.25 5.61
C ILE A 144 -20.01 13.80 7.04
N THR A 145 -20.85 12.86 7.49
CA THR A 145 -20.88 12.46 8.90
C THR A 145 -21.09 10.95 9.06
N CYS A 146 -20.29 10.32 9.91
CA CYS A 146 -20.49 8.95 10.37
C CYS A 146 -20.57 8.90 11.90
N LEU A 147 -21.78 8.84 12.46
CA LEU A 147 -22.00 8.89 13.92
C LEU A 147 -22.16 7.53 14.59
N ALA A 148 -22.39 6.50 13.80
CA ALA A 148 -22.64 5.14 14.22
C ALA A 148 -22.22 4.17 13.11
N ASP A 149 -22.10 2.90 13.48
CA ASP A 149 -21.86 1.82 12.54
C ASP A 149 -22.99 1.72 11.50
N GLY A 150 -22.64 1.42 10.25
CA GLY A 150 -23.60 1.43 9.13
C GLY A 150 -24.06 2.81 8.67
N CYS A 151 -23.33 3.88 9.00
CA CYS A 151 -23.67 5.25 8.60
C CYS A 151 -23.76 5.43 7.08
N GLU A 152 -24.64 6.33 6.64
CA GLU A 152 -24.96 6.53 5.22
C GLU A 152 -23.82 7.19 4.43
N ASP A 153 -23.06 8.11 5.04
CA ASP A 153 -22.01 8.85 4.34
C ASP A 153 -20.68 8.07 4.23
N ALA A 154 -20.54 6.91 4.87
CA ALA A 154 -19.30 6.13 4.81
C ALA A 154 -19.37 4.98 3.80
N TYR A 155 -18.20 4.61 3.29
CA TYR A 155 -17.97 3.33 2.65
C TYR A 155 -18.27 2.20 3.62
N ASN A 156 -19.35 1.48 3.34
CA ASN A 156 -19.79 0.31 4.09
C ASN A 156 -19.23 -1.00 3.53
N PHE A 157 -18.84 -1.00 2.25
CA PHE A 157 -18.23 -2.13 1.55
C PHE A 157 -17.46 -1.63 0.30
N PRO A 158 -16.52 -2.41 -0.25
CA PRO A 158 -15.59 -1.94 -1.31
C PRO A 158 -16.24 -1.43 -2.61
N LYS A 159 -17.46 -1.88 -2.93
CA LYS A 159 -18.19 -1.49 -4.15
C LYS A 159 -19.17 -0.33 -3.94
N ASP A 160 -19.14 0.32 -2.79
CA ASP A 160 -20.02 1.46 -2.48
C ASP A 160 -19.51 2.76 -3.15
N ASP A 161 -19.43 2.77 -4.47
CA ASP A 161 -18.76 3.79 -5.29
C ASP A 161 -19.36 5.20 -5.27
N THR A 162 -20.39 5.43 -4.44
CA THR A 162 -21.12 6.70 -4.35
C THR A 162 -20.65 7.60 -3.20
N LYS A 163 -19.71 7.14 -2.38
CA LYS A 163 -19.34 7.79 -1.11
C LYS A 163 -18.15 8.74 -1.21
N THR A 164 -17.48 8.80 -2.36
CA THR A 164 -16.37 9.74 -2.55
C THR A 164 -16.87 11.16 -2.85
N HIS A 165 -16.35 12.10 -2.05
CA HIS A 165 -16.61 13.53 -2.17
C HIS A 165 -15.39 14.27 -2.70
N SER A 166 -15.62 15.48 -3.22
CA SER A 166 -14.56 16.27 -3.82
C SER A 166 -14.81 17.76 -3.67
N CYS A 167 -13.80 18.48 -3.23
CA CYS A 167 -13.76 19.95 -3.24
C CYS A 167 -12.66 20.45 -4.18
N ALA A 168 -12.70 21.73 -4.54
CA ALA A 168 -11.58 22.36 -5.24
C ALA A 168 -10.29 22.26 -4.41
N PHE A 169 -9.16 21.99 -5.06
CA PHE A 169 -7.86 21.99 -4.39
C PHE A 169 -7.60 23.36 -3.74
N GLY A 170 -7.14 23.38 -2.49
CA GLY A 170 -7.06 24.59 -1.67
C GLY A 170 -8.25 24.83 -0.74
N THR A 171 -9.24 23.93 -0.72
CA THR A 171 -10.30 23.94 0.30
C THR A 171 -9.74 23.48 1.64
N ASP A 172 -9.91 24.29 2.68
CA ASP A 172 -9.57 23.87 4.04
C ASP A 172 -10.71 23.03 4.62
N PHE A 173 -10.39 22.08 5.50
CA PHE A 173 -11.34 21.16 6.11
C PHE A 173 -11.23 21.16 7.64
N GLU A 174 -12.33 20.89 8.30
CA GLU A 174 -12.38 20.55 9.72
C GLU A 174 -12.84 19.09 9.86
N VAL A 175 -12.03 18.27 10.53
CA VAL A 175 -12.37 16.88 10.87
C VAL A 175 -12.62 16.82 12.36
N THR A 176 -13.83 16.52 12.78
CA THR A 176 -14.19 16.44 14.19
C THR A 176 -14.46 15.00 14.60
N PHE A 177 -13.64 14.46 15.48
CA PHE A 177 -13.95 13.23 16.21
C PHE A 177 -14.94 13.54 17.33
N CYS A 178 -15.97 12.72 17.48
CA CYS A 178 -17.09 12.90 18.42
C CYS A 178 -17.75 14.29 18.31
N PRO A 179 -18.32 14.66 17.15
CA PRO A 179 -18.89 16.01 16.93
C PRO A 179 -20.08 16.35 17.86
N SER A 180 -20.69 15.35 18.49
CA SER A 180 -21.76 15.55 19.49
C SER A 180 -21.26 15.65 20.95
N GLY A 181 -19.96 15.52 21.20
CA GLY A 181 -19.37 15.60 22.55
C GLY A 181 -19.34 14.30 23.34
N ASP A 182 -19.88 13.20 22.80
CA ASP A 182 -19.94 11.89 23.45
C ASP A 182 -19.42 10.77 22.53
N ASP A 183 -18.64 9.85 23.10
CA ASP A 183 -18.08 8.66 22.41
C ASP A 183 -19.05 7.46 22.48
N SER A 184 -20.23 7.67 23.10
CA SER A 184 -21.11 6.62 23.62
C SER A 184 -21.91 5.85 22.56
N THR A 185 -21.97 6.32 21.32
CA THR A 185 -22.61 5.58 20.22
C THR A 185 -21.77 4.41 19.71
N ALA A 186 -20.49 4.32 20.07
CA ALA A 186 -19.60 3.25 19.59
C ALA A 186 -19.61 1.95 20.43
N GLN A 187 -20.23 1.95 21.62
CA GLN A 187 -20.14 0.81 22.56
C GLN A 187 -21.41 -0.06 22.64
N GLN A 188 -22.48 0.23 21.89
CA GLN A 188 -23.75 -0.48 22.09
C GLN A 188 -23.84 -1.89 21.49
N GLU A 189 -22.85 -2.38 20.73
CA GLU A 189 -22.82 -3.78 20.26
C GLU A 189 -21.76 -4.68 20.92
N GLN A 190 -20.86 -4.14 21.74
CA GLN A 190 -19.78 -4.94 22.36
C GLN A 190 -20.20 -5.82 23.56
N THR A 191 -21.46 -5.74 24.02
CA THR A 191 -21.91 -6.49 25.22
C THR A 191 -22.97 -7.56 24.96
N SER A 192 -23.47 -7.72 23.74
CA SER A 192 -24.54 -8.69 23.46
C SER A 192 -24.06 -10.07 22.96
N SER A 193 -22.83 -10.18 22.43
CA SER A 193 -22.29 -11.46 21.93
C SER A 193 -21.57 -12.31 23.00
N ALA A 194 -21.10 -11.70 24.09
CA ALA A 194 -20.47 -12.42 25.21
C ALA A 194 -21.48 -13.05 26.20
N SER A 195 -22.75 -12.65 26.14
CA SER A 195 -23.82 -13.08 27.06
C SER A 195 -24.56 -14.35 26.60
N ALA A 196 -24.55 -14.65 25.30
CA ALA A 196 -25.30 -15.80 24.75
C ALA A 196 -24.60 -17.17 24.94
N ALA A 197 -23.32 -17.19 25.30
CA ALA A 197 -22.54 -18.42 25.48
C ALA A 197 -22.53 -18.95 26.93
N ALA A 198 -23.13 -18.23 27.89
CA ALA A 198 -23.10 -18.56 29.31
C ALA A 198 -24.51 -18.65 29.92
N SER A 199 -25.41 -19.40 29.29
CA SER A 199 -26.67 -19.81 29.93
C SER A 199 -27.13 -21.17 29.43
N ALA A 200 -26.38 -22.21 29.82
CA ALA A 200 -26.86 -23.59 29.83
C ALA A 200 -26.08 -24.39 30.88
N SER A 201 -26.53 -24.32 32.13
CA SER A 201 -26.64 -25.46 33.08
C SER A 201 -26.83 -24.93 34.49
N GLN A 202 -27.99 -25.25 35.05
CA GLN A 202 -28.38 -24.93 36.43
C GLN A 202 -27.80 -25.95 37.42
N ASP A 203 -27.67 -25.45 38.66
CA ASP A 203 -27.94 -26.14 39.93
C ASP A 203 -26.89 -27.11 40.49
N ALA A 204 -26.22 -26.73 41.58
CA ALA A 204 -26.70 -27.04 42.93
C ALA A 204 -25.62 -26.83 44.03
N THR A 205 -26.11 -26.35 45.18
CA THR A 205 -25.57 -26.44 46.56
C THR A 205 -24.51 -25.45 47.08
N GLN A 206 -24.98 -24.69 48.07
CA GLN A 206 -24.27 -23.89 49.07
C GLN A 206 -23.35 -24.73 49.96
N GLN A 207 -22.16 -24.21 50.34
CA GLN A 207 -21.83 -24.00 51.76
C GLN A 207 -20.64 -23.06 51.96
N THR A 208 -20.78 -22.24 53.00
CA THR A 208 -19.92 -21.18 53.51
C THR A 208 -18.68 -21.69 54.28
N SER A 209 -17.55 -20.98 54.20
CA SER A 209 -16.78 -20.55 55.40
C SER A 209 -15.53 -19.73 55.05
N ASP A 210 -15.33 -18.65 55.80
CA ASP A 210 -14.16 -17.77 55.89
C ASP A 210 -12.80 -18.47 56.09
N TYR A 211 -11.73 -17.92 55.50
CA TYR A 211 -10.52 -17.46 56.22
C TYR A 211 -9.48 -16.84 55.26
N THR A 212 -8.82 -15.77 55.69
CA THR A 212 -7.57 -15.17 55.13
C THR A 212 -6.67 -14.87 56.34
N PRO A 213 -5.38 -14.50 56.20
CA PRO A 213 -4.26 -14.96 55.35
C PRO A 213 -3.07 -15.47 56.21
N GLU A 214 -2.06 -16.15 55.62
CA GLU A 214 -0.64 -15.79 55.87
C GLU A 214 0.39 -16.57 55.02
N THR A 215 1.47 -15.83 54.77
CA THR A 215 2.73 -15.98 54.02
C THR A 215 3.61 -17.17 54.43
N THR A 216 4.34 -17.80 53.46
CA THR A 216 5.83 -17.94 53.45
C THR A 216 6.33 -18.87 52.32
N ALA A 217 7.40 -18.44 51.63
CA ALA A 217 8.29 -19.27 50.82
C ALA A 217 9.31 -20.02 51.73
N PRO A 218 10.04 -21.07 51.27
CA PRO A 218 11.26 -20.84 50.48
C PRO A 218 11.63 -21.94 49.45
N ALA A 219 12.77 -21.69 48.79
CA ALA A 219 13.40 -22.34 47.62
C ALA A 219 13.92 -23.79 47.78
N THR A 220 14.23 -24.46 46.65
CA THR A 220 15.62 -24.82 46.19
C THR A 220 15.66 -26.06 45.26
N GLU A 221 16.53 -25.97 44.24
CA GLU A 221 17.29 -27.00 43.49
C GLU A 221 16.71 -27.82 42.30
N ALA A 222 17.50 -27.76 41.21
CA ALA A 222 17.52 -28.64 40.04
C ALA A 222 18.29 -29.95 40.33
N PRO A 223 18.22 -30.96 39.45
CA PRO A 223 19.35 -31.11 38.51
C PRO A 223 18.98 -31.64 37.10
N ALA A 224 19.97 -31.50 36.21
CA ALA A 224 20.04 -32.02 34.85
C ALA A 224 20.17 -33.57 34.78
N THR A 225 20.00 -34.17 33.59
CA THR A 225 21.06 -34.92 32.84
C THR A 225 20.46 -35.84 31.73
N GLU A 226 21.04 -35.70 30.52
CA GLU A 226 21.27 -36.62 29.37
C GLU A 226 20.19 -37.42 28.60
N ALA A 227 20.40 -37.38 27.28
CA ALA A 227 19.87 -38.25 26.23
C ALA A 227 20.51 -39.65 26.22
N PRO A 228 19.97 -40.58 25.42
CA PRO A 228 20.85 -41.29 24.49
C PRO A 228 20.28 -41.49 23.08
N ALA A 229 21.20 -41.79 22.17
CA ALA A 229 21.02 -42.00 20.74
C ALA A 229 20.83 -43.50 20.36
N THR A 230 20.25 -43.68 19.16
CA THR A 230 20.44 -44.76 18.16
C THR A 230 20.28 -46.24 18.55
N ASP A 231 19.35 -46.94 17.88
CA ASP A 231 19.74 -47.86 16.78
C ASP A 231 18.52 -48.34 15.97
N ALA A 232 18.71 -48.50 14.65
CA ALA A 232 17.75 -49.11 13.73
C ALA A 232 17.97 -50.64 13.68
N PRO A 233 16.97 -51.41 13.21
CA PRO A 233 17.25 -52.14 11.97
C PRO A 233 16.07 -52.22 10.99
N VAL A 234 16.46 -52.28 9.71
CA VAL A 234 15.65 -52.56 8.52
C VAL A 234 15.21 -54.02 8.49
N GLN A 235 13.97 -54.31 8.09
CA GLN A 235 13.63 -55.49 7.28
C GLN A 235 12.33 -55.30 6.48
N GLN A 236 12.33 -55.91 5.28
CA GLN A 236 11.43 -55.72 4.14
C GLN A 236 10.03 -56.33 4.29
N ALA A 237 9.14 -55.86 3.41
CA ALA A 237 7.77 -56.30 3.13
C ALA A 237 7.58 -57.80 2.84
N PRO A 238 6.31 -58.25 2.85
CA PRO A 238 5.80 -58.91 1.66
C PRO A 238 4.40 -58.43 1.22
N SER A 239 4.13 -58.73 -0.05
CA SER A 239 2.96 -58.40 -0.86
C SER A 239 1.75 -59.34 -0.67
N ASP A 240 0.58 -58.83 -1.07
CA ASP A 240 -0.63 -59.47 -1.59
C ASP A 240 -1.47 -60.43 -0.70
N VAL A 241 -2.77 -60.14 -0.59
CA VAL A 241 -3.91 -60.99 -1.05
C VAL A 241 -5.27 -60.34 -0.69
N ASN A 242 -6.19 -60.38 -1.66
CA ASN A 242 -7.62 -60.02 -1.67
C ASN A 242 -8.46 -60.49 -0.46
N GLY A 243 -9.54 -59.75 -0.17
CA GLY A 243 -10.71 -60.27 0.56
C GLY A 243 -11.71 -59.19 0.97
N GLU A 244 -12.90 -59.24 0.38
CA GLU A 244 -14.07 -58.35 0.55
C GLU A 244 -14.52 -58.12 2.00
N SER A 245 -15.11 -56.95 2.27
CA SER A 245 -16.39 -56.89 2.99
C SER A 245 -17.10 -55.55 2.78
N GLU A 246 -18.35 -55.66 2.32
CA GLU A 246 -19.33 -54.60 2.11
C GLU A 246 -19.71 -53.89 3.42
N THR A 247 -19.95 -52.58 3.37
CA THR A 247 -21.03 -51.94 4.13
C THR A 247 -21.55 -50.71 3.39
N THR A 248 -22.85 -50.71 3.15
CA THR A 248 -23.67 -49.75 2.42
C THR A 248 -24.09 -48.53 3.26
N ALA A 249 -24.18 -47.36 2.62
CA ALA A 249 -24.99 -46.20 3.02
C ALA A 249 -25.38 -45.37 1.76
N PRO A 250 -26.47 -44.57 1.78
CA PRO A 250 -27.49 -44.63 0.73
C PRO A 250 -27.35 -43.61 -0.41
N GLU A 251 -28.01 -43.99 -1.51
CA GLU A 251 -28.22 -43.27 -2.77
C GLU A 251 -29.16 -42.07 -2.59
N VAL A 252 -28.72 -40.88 -3.03
CA VAL A 252 -29.58 -39.72 -3.31
C VAL A 252 -29.54 -39.48 -4.82
N THR A 253 -30.64 -39.82 -5.48
CA THR A 253 -30.93 -39.51 -6.88
C THR A 253 -30.96 -38.00 -7.11
N GLN A 254 -30.12 -37.50 -8.01
CA GLN A 254 -30.33 -36.21 -8.68
C GLN A 254 -30.82 -36.46 -10.11
N ALA A 255 -31.97 -35.86 -10.41
CA ALA A 255 -32.60 -35.85 -11.72
C ALA A 255 -31.83 -34.92 -12.66
N GLU A 256 -31.42 -35.45 -13.82
CA GLU A 256 -30.87 -34.65 -14.91
C GLU A 256 -31.97 -33.77 -15.51
N THR A 257 -31.78 -32.45 -15.43
CA THR A 257 -32.59 -31.47 -16.16
C THR A 257 -31.83 -31.09 -17.43
N PRO A 258 -32.45 -31.15 -18.63
CA PRO A 258 -31.76 -30.79 -19.86
C PRO A 258 -31.51 -29.28 -19.93
N ALA A 259 -30.30 -28.91 -20.38
CA ALA A 259 -29.89 -27.53 -20.65
C ALA A 259 -30.78 -26.86 -21.71
N PRO A 260 -31.05 -25.55 -21.61
CA PRO A 260 -31.83 -24.84 -22.62
C PRO A 260 -31.00 -24.60 -23.88
N GLU A 261 -31.63 -24.86 -25.02
CA GLU A 261 -31.18 -24.57 -26.37
C GLU A 261 -31.13 -23.05 -26.59
N VAL A 262 -29.94 -22.49 -26.82
CA VAL A 262 -29.76 -21.07 -27.17
C VAL A 262 -29.86 -20.95 -28.68
N THR A 263 -31.01 -20.50 -29.17
CA THR A 263 -31.18 -19.98 -30.53
C THR A 263 -30.39 -18.68 -30.70
N GLU A 264 -29.36 -18.69 -31.54
CA GLU A 264 -28.70 -17.47 -32.04
C GLU A 264 -29.70 -16.66 -32.89
N ALA A 265 -30.06 -15.47 -32.41
CA ALA A 265 -30.68 -14.45 -33.22
C ALA A 265 -29.57 -13.55 -33.79
N GLU A 266 -29.27 -13.71 -35.08
CA GLU A 266 -28.39 -12.81 -35.81
C GLU A 266 -28.98 -11.39 -35.79
N THR A 267 -28.31 -10.48 -35.10
CA THR A 267 -28.56 -9.03 -35.21
C THR A 267 -27.55 -8.47 -36.22
N PRO A 268 -27.98 -7.77 -37.29
CA PRO A 268 -27.05 -7.25 -38.27
C PRO A 268 -26.16 -6.15 -37.67
N ALA A 269 -24.87 -6.20 -37.98
CA ALA A 269 -23.90 -5.17 -37.64
C ALA A 269 -24.31 -3.80 -38.20
N PRO A 270 -24.04 -2.68 -37.51
CA PRO A 270 -24.33 -1.37 -38.04
C PRO A 270 -23.42 -1.07 -39.24
N GLU A 271 -24.04 -0.61 -40.32
CA GLU A 271 -23.42 -0.16 -41.55
C GLU A 271 -22.59 1.10 -41.28
N VAL A 272 -21.26 1.00 -41.41
CA VAL A 272 -20.34 2.14 -41.31
C VAL A 272 -20.44 2.93 -42.62
N VAL A 273 -21.20 4.02 -42.61
CA VAL A 273 -21.19 4.99 -43.69
C VAL A 273 -19.89 5.78 -43.60
N GLN A 274 -18.93 5.50 -44.49
CA GLN A 274 -17.76 6.34 -44.70
C GLN A 274 -18.20 7.68 -45.32
N ALA A 275 -18.15 8.74 -44.53
CA ALA A 275 -18.16 10.11 -45.06
C ALA A 275 -16.73 10.51 -45.42
N GLU A 276 -16.40 10.50 -46.71
CA GLU A 276 -15.16 11.08 -47.21
C GLU A 276 -15.19 12.60 -46.97
N THR A 277 -14.26 13.10 -46.13
CA THR A 277 -13.98 14.53 -45.97
C THR A 277 -12.67 14.82 -46.71
N PRO A 278 -12.56 15.86 -47.57
CA PRO A 278 -11.33 16.11 -48.31
C PRO A 278 -10.21 16.57 -47.37
N ALA A 279 -8.99 16.09 -47.64
CA ALA A 279 -7.77 16.59 -47.00
C ALA A 279 -7.56 18.09 -47.35
N PRO A 280 -7.08 18.92 -46.41
CA PRO A 280 -6.73 20.29 -46.72
C PRO A 280 -5.43 20.34 -47.53
N GLU A 281 -5.46 21.19 -48.56
CA GLU A 281 -4.37 21.51 -49.47
C GLU A 281 -3.28 22.31 -48.72
N VAL A 282 -2.03 21.84 -48.77
CA VAL A 282 -0.88 22.55 -48.20
C VAL A 282 -0.41 23.58 -49.22
N THR A 283 -0.69 24.86 -48.95
CA THR A 283 -0.07 25.98 -49.67
C THR A 283 1.09 26.54 -48.85
N ASP A 284 2.29 26.48 -49.42
CA ASP A 284 3.48 27.15 -48.90
C ASP A 284 3.27 28.67 -48.86
N ALA A 285 3.35 29.27 -47.67
CA ALA A 285 3.48 30.70 -47.49
C ALA A 285 4.65 30.96 -46.54
N GLU A 286 5.77 31.42 -47.12
CA GLU A 286 6.89 31.99 -46.38
C GLU A 286 6.40 33.16 -45.52
N THR A 287 6.72 33.15 -44.22
CA THR A 287 6.69 34.36 -43.40
C THR A 287 7.91 34.33 -42.49
N SER A 288 8.80 35.31 -42.68
CA SER A 288 10.06 35.46 -41.97
C SER A 288 9.82 35.84 -40.50
N ALA A 289 10.45 35.11 -39.56
CA ALA A 289 10.54 35.48 -38.15
C ALA A 289 11.84 36.27 -37.88
N PRO A 290 11.86 37.20 -36.89
CA PRO A 290 12.97 38.13 -36.70
C PRO A 290 14.19 37.49 -36.02
N GLU A 291 15.35 37.99 -36.40
CA GLU A 291 16.69 37.62 -35.96
C GLU A 291 16.93 38.04 -34.49
N VAL A 292 17.32 37.09 -33.64
CA VAL A 292 17.82 37.34 -32.28
C VAL A 292 19.29 36.94 -32.25
N GLU A 293 20.17 37.94 -32.10
CA GLU A 293 21.62 37.75 -31.91
C GLU A 293 21.90 36.85 -30.70
N GLN A 294 22.57 35.72 -30.93
CA GLN A 294 23.27 34.97 -29.88
C GLN A 294 24.73 35.42 -29.86
N ALA A 295 25.17 35.95 -28.72
CA ALA A 295 26.56 36.24 -28.45
C ALA A 295 27.36 34.93 -28.31
N GLU A 296 28.45 34.82 -29.07
CA GLU A 296 29.42 33.72 -28.98
C GLU A 296 30.11 33.72 -27.61
N THR A 297 30.15 32.56 -26.97
CA THR A 297 31.10 32.25 -25.89
C THR A 297 32.02 31.12 -26.36
N PRO A 298 33.33 31.18 -26.05
CA PRO A 298 34.32 30.33 -26.69
C PRO A 298 34.26 28.89 -26.17
N VAL A 299 34.36 27.94 -27.10
CA VAL A 299 34.50 26.51 -26.85
C VAL A 299 35.86 26.25 -26.20
N PRO A 300 35.95 25.61 -25.01
CA PRO A 300 37.21 25.05 -24.55
C PRO A 300 37.50 23.77 -25.33
N GLU A 301 38.59 23.84 -26.08
CA GLU A 301 39.22 22.76 -26.83
C GLU A 301 39.74 21.67 -25.88
N GLY A 302 39.41 20.41 -26.17
CA GLY A 302 39.96 19.23 -25.50
C GLY A 302 38.94 18.38 -24.76
N THR A 303 38.15 17.57 -25.46
CA THR A 303 37.44 16.44 -24.85
C THR A 303 38.47 15.33 -24.59
N PRO A 304 38.76 14.96 -23.33
CA PRO A 304 39.52 13.75 -23.06
C PRO A 304 38.63 12.53 -23.35
N ALA A 305 39.26 11.46 -23.83
CA ALA A 305 38.65 10.15 -24.01
C ALA A 305 37.83 9.69 -22.79
N ALA A 306 36.72 9.00 -23.06
CA ALA A 306 35.84 8.34 -22.09
C ALA A 306 36.64 7.73 -20.92
N THR A 307 36.37 8.17 -19.69
CA THR A 307 36.90 7.52 -18.50
C THR A 307 36.00 7.73 -17.28
N LYS A 308 35.62 6.58 -16.68
CA LYS A 308 34.99 6.33 -15.37
C LYS A 308 33.47 6.45 -15.29
N SER A 309 32.82 5.28 -15.25
CA SER A 309 31.50 5.07 -14.65
C SER A 309 31.46 5.74 -13.27
N ASN A 310 30.58 6.73 -13.10
CA ASN A 310 30.39 7.46 -11.84
C ASN A 310 29.52 6.67 -10.85
N THR A 311 29.81 5.37 -10.67
CA THR A 311 29.20 4.59 -9.59
C THR A 311 29.61 5.22 -8.27
N VAL A 312 28.65 5.46 -7.38
CA VAL A 312 28.92 6.10 -6.07
C VAL A 312 30.01 5.34 -5.31
N ALA A 313 30.86 6.08 -4.60
CA ALA A 313 32.07 5.54 -4.00
C ALA A 313 31.76 4.42 -2.99
N GLU A 314 30.65 4.52 -2.25
CA GLU A 314 30.22 3.50 -1.31
C GLU A 314 29.94 2.17 -2.01
N ILE A 315 29.21 2.17 -3.14
CA ILE A 315 28.92 0.94 -3.89
C ILE A 315 30.22 0.39 -4.47
N SER A 316 31.04 1.24 -5.08
CA SER A 316 32.31 0.83 -5.66
C SER A 316 33.17 0.12 -4.62
N LYS A 317 33.35 0.73 -3.44
CA LYS A 317 34.13 0.19 -2.33
C LYS A 317 33.63 -1.18 -1.84
N ASN A 318 32.32 -1.36 -1.74
CA ASN A 318 31.74 -2.62 -1.28
C ASN A 318 31.83 -3.76 -2.32
N LEU A 319 32.19 -3.44 -3.56
CA LEU A 319 32.32 -4.40 -4.65
C LEU A 319 33.77 -4.65 -5.10
N GLU A 320 34.76 -3.92 -4.57
CA GLU A 320 36.18 -4.00 -5.02
C GLU A 320 36.76 -5.40 -4.89
N ASP A 321 36.43 -6.10 -3.81
CA ASP A 321 36.95 -7.44 -3.50
C ASP A 321 36.06 -8.58 -4.04
N ALA A 322 34.96 -8.25 -4.74
CA ALA A 322 34.04 -9.24 -5.26
C ALA A 322 34.50 -9.71 -6.66
N PRO A 323 35.04 -10.95 -6.79
CA PRO A 323 35.76 -11.39 -7.99
C PRO A 323 34.87 -11.49 -9.25
N ASP A 324 33.56 -11.65 -9.04
CA ASP A 324 32.59 -11.91 -10.09
C ASP A 324 31.78 -10.67 -10.50
N VAL A 325 32.08 -9.49 -9.94
CA VAL A 325 31.39 -8.25 -10.32
C VAL A 325 31.84 -7.78 -11.70
N LYS A 326 30.85 -7.45 -12.55
CA LYS A 326 31.05 -6.82 -13.86
C LYS A 326 30.27 -5.53 -13.95
N ILE A 327 30.94 -4.49 -14.44
CA ILE A 327 30.38 -3.16 -14.67
C ILE A 327 30.22 -2.97 -16.18
N PHE A 328 29.02 -2.58 -16.60
CA PHE A 328 28.69 -2.33 -17.99
C PHE A 328 28.15 -0.92 -18.14
N ASP A 329 28.80 -0.13 -19.00
CA ASP A 329 28.27 1.18 -19.39
C ASP A 329 27.16 0.99 -20.44
N LYS A 330 26.13 1.82 -20.37
CA LYS A 330 24.98 1.74 -21.28
C LYS A 330 24.37 3.11 -21.54
N MET A 331 23.74 3.22 -22.71
CA MET A 331 22.83 4.34 -23.05
C MET A 331 21.35 3.92 -23.01
N LYS A 332 21.04 2.62 -23.16
CA LYS A 332 19.67 2.10 -23.02
C LYS A 332 19.20 2.25 -21.57
N PHE A 333 17.93 2.57 -21.36
CA PHE A 333 17.36 2.64 -20.01
C PHE A 333 17.38 1.27 -19.32
N SER A 334 16.86 0.24 -19.97
CA SER A 334 17.01 -1.15 -19.52
C SER A 334 18.49 -1.56 -19.41
N MET A 335 18.83 -2.26 -18.34
CA MET A 335 20.15 -2.87 -18.12
C MET A 335 20.38 -4.10 -19.01
N LEU A 336 19.33 -4.68 -19.60
CA LEU A 336 19.44 -5.85 -20.46
C LEU A 336 19.90 -5.44 -21.87
N VAL A 337 21.17 -5.05 -21.95
CA VAL A 337 21.92 -4.78 -23.19
C VAL A 337 22.65 -6.04 -23.65
N PRO A 338 23.07 -6.13 -24.93
CA PRO A 338 23.69 -7.35 -25.46
C PRO A 338 24.91 -7.85 -24.67
N GLU A 339 25.69 -6.95 -24.07
CA GLU A 339 26.82 -7.28 -23.22
C GLU A 339 26.39 -7.98 -21.93
N VAL A 340 25.33 -7.48 -21.28
CA VAL A 340 24.75 -8.07 -20.07
C VAL A 340 24.08 -9.39 -20.39
N GLU A 341 23.29 -9.48 -21.48
CA GLU A 341 22.68 -10.74 -21.93
C GLU A 341 23.75 -11.82 -22.20
N ARG A 342 24.82 -11.46 -22.92
CA ARG A 342 25.94 -12.37 -23.18
C ARG A 342 26.60 -12.81 -21.88
N HIS A 343 26.79 -11.89 -20.93
CA HIS A 343 27.39 -12.22 -19.64
C HIS A 343 26.51 -13.18 -18.83
N LEU A 344 25.20 -12.92 -18.74
CA LEU A 344 24.23 -13.82 -18.09
C LEU A 344 24.24 -15.21 -18.74
N ALA A 345 24.23 -15.29 -20.07
CA ALA A 345 24.19 -16.56 -20.78
C ALA A 345 25.49 -17.38 -20.66
N THR A 346 26.65 -16.71 -20.57
CA THR A 346 27.96 -17.38 -20.60
C THR A 346 28.53 -17.63 -19.21
N ALA A 347 28.47 -16.63 -18.32
CA ALA A 347 29.06 -16.71 -16.99
C ALA A 347 28.07 -17.21 -15.93
N MET A 348 26.76 -17.02 -16.17
CA MET A 348 25.71 -17.35 -15.18
C MET A 348 24.54 -18.16 -15.76
N PRO A 349 24.77 -19.19 -16.60
CA PRO A 349 23.70 -19.87 -17.36
C PRO A 349 22.63 -20.55 -16.49
N GLN A 350 22.96 -20.86 -15.23
CA GLN A 350 22.07 -21.53 -14.29
C GLN A 350 21.28 -20.55 -13.40
N ARG A 351 21.57 -19.24 -13.46
CA ARG A 351 20.86 -18.25 -12.65
C ARG A 351 19.54 -17.90 -13.34
N LYS A 352 18.44 -18.15 -12.64
CA LYS A 352 17.06 -17.88 -13.10
C LYS A 352 16.37 -16.76 -12.33
N SER A 353 16.87 -16.43 -11.15
CA SER A 353 16.32 -15.36 -10.32
C SER A 353 17.26 -14.15 -10.30
N VAL A 354 16.68 -12.94 -10.30
CA VAL A 354 17.41 -11.67 -10.30
C VAL A 354 16.92 -10.81 -9.14
N LEU A 355 17.84 -10.41 -8.25
CA LEU A 355 17.59 -9.31 -7.32
C LEU A 355 17.90 -8.00 -8.04
N LEU A 356 16.90 -7.13 -8.15
CA LEU A 356 16.99 -5.87 -8.88
C LEU A 356 16.87 -4.68 -7.93
N CYS A 357 17.86 -3.79 -7.98
CA CYS A 357 17.94 -2.57 -7.17
C CYS A 357 18.54 -1.40 -7.97
N GLY A 358 18.46 -0.18 -7.44
CA GLY A 358 19.02 1.03 -8.04
C GLY A 358 17.99 2.08 -8.47
N ILE A 359 18.42 2.98 -9.35
CA ILE A 359 17.64 4.13 -9.81
C ILE A 359 17.68 4.28 -11.34
N GLU A 360 16.66 4.84 -11.99
CA GLU A 360 15.38 5.27 -11.41
C GLU A 360 14.33 4.15 -11.49
N THR A 361 13.52 4.00 -10.44
CA THR A 361 12.52 2.91 -10.32
C THR A 361 11.59 2.87 -11.53
N HIS A 362 11.07 4.03 -11.95
CA HIS A 362 10.08 4.15 -13.02
C HIS A 362 10.66 4.17 -14.44
N VAL A 363 11.99 4.19 -14.58
CA VAL A 363 12.65 4.27 -15.89
C VAL A 363 13.54 3.06 -16.10
N CYS A 364 14.76 3.09 -15.54
CA CYS A 364 15.76 2.06 -15.76
C CYS A 364 15.37 0.74 -15.10
N VAL A 365 14.90 0.77 -13.85
CA VAL A 365 14.54 -0.44 -13.10
C VAL A 365 13.30 -1.09 -13.70
N LEU A 366 12.24 -0.32 -13.95
CA LEU A 366 11.00 -0.81 -14.56
C LEU A 366 11.27 -1.48 -15.92
N GLN A 367 11.96 -0.80 -16.85
CA GLN A 367 12.23 -1.39 -18.17
C GLN A 367 13.14 -2.62 -18.08
N THR A 368 14.09 -2.65 -17.14
CA THR A 368 14.93 -3.83 -16.90
C THR A 368 14.10 -4.99 -16.37
N CYS A 369 13.21 -4.73 -15.42
CA CYS A 369 12.34 -5.74 -14.83
C CYS A 369 11.46 -6.40 -15.89
N LEU A 370 10.80 -5.59 -16.72
CA LEU A 370 9.96 -6.09 -17.81
C LEU A 370 10.77 -6.91 -18.83
N ASP A 371 11.92 -6.39 -19.28
CA ASP A 371 12.81 -7.12 -20.21
C ASP A 371 13.29 -8.46 -19.63
N LEU A 372 13.57 -8.54 -18.32
CA LEU A 372 13.98 -9.78 -17.65
C LEU A 372 12.82 -10.77 -17.51
N LEU A 373 11.63 -10.29 -17.14
CA LEU A 373 10.41 -11.12 -17.05
C LEU A 373 10.06 -11.73 -18.41
N ASP A 374 10.13 -10.94 -19.49
CA ASP A 374 9.90 -11.41 -20.87
C ASP A 374 10.90 -12.51 -21.30
N LYS A 375 12.09 -12.53 -20.69
CA LYS A 375 13.12 -13.55 -20.90
C LYS A 375 12.97 -14.76 -19.97
N GLY A 376 11.94 -14.78 -19.13
CA GLY A 376 11.62 -15.88 -18.23
C GLY A 376 12.49 -15.94 -16.97
N TYR A 377 12.99 -14.80 -16.49
CA TYR A 377 13.64 -14.70 -15.19
C TYR A 377 12.61 -14.43 -14.07
N ASP A 378 12.85 -14.99 -12.89
CA ASP A 378 12.15 -14.62 -11.67
C ASP A 378 12.75 -13.32 -11.12
N VAL A 379 12.02 -12.20 -11.24
CA VAL A 379 12.54 -10.88 -10.84
C VAL A 379 12.04 -10.52 -9.45
N HIS A 380 12.99 -10.26 -8.55
CA HIS A 380 12.76 -9.79 -7.19
C HIS A 380 13.23 -8.33 -7.06
N VAL A 381 12.29 -7.39 -7.03
CA VAL A 381 12.59 -5.95 -6.91
C VAL A 381 12.70 -5.60 -5.44
N VAL A 382 13.86 -5.09 -5.03
CA VAL A 382 14.17 -4.75 -3.63
C VAL A 382 13.67 -3.33 -3.36
N SER A 383 12.46 -3.21 -2.82
CA SER A 383 11.71 -1.95 -2.71
C SER A 383 12.44 -0.86 -1.92
N ASP A 384 13.05 -1.22 -0.79
CA ASP A 384 13.89 -0.36 0.06
C ASP A 384 15.30 -0.10 -0.51
N ALA A 385 15.63 -0.66 -1.68
CA ALA A 385 16.85 -0.39 -2.44
C ALA A 385 16.58 0.13 -3.86
N VAL A 386 15.36 0.62 -4.14
CA VAL A 386 15.02 1.34 -5.37
C VAL A 386 14.40 2.69 -5.06
N SER A 387 14.72 3.69 -5.89
CA SER A 387 14.16 5.03 -5.73
C SER A 387 13.93 5.78 -7.06
N SER A 388 13.10 6.81 -7.01
CA SER A 388 12.81 7.74 -8.11
C SER A 388 12.85 9.18 -7.61
N SER A 389 12.91 10.13 -8.53
CA SER A 389 12.83 11.57 -8.23
C SER A 389 11.56 11.98 -7.50
N THR A 390 10.46 11.23 -7.67
CA THR A 390 9.22 11.41 -6.91
C THR A 390 8.73 10.08 -6.32
N SER A 391 8.10 10.15 -5.14
CA SER A 391 7.47 9.00 -4.48
C SER A 391 6.32 8.41 -5.31
N TYR A 392 5.58 9.25 -6.04
CA TYR A 392 4.52 8.82 -6.96
C TYR A 392 5.06 7.91 -8.07
N ASN A 393 6.11 8.36 -8.79
CA ASN A 393 6.71 7.56 -9.86
C ASN A 393 7.27 6.25 -9.34
N ARG A 394 7.92 6.27 -8.17
CA ARG A 394 8.40 5.05 -7.50
C ARG A 394 7.27 4.07 -7.23
N SER A 395 6.17 4.55 -6.63
CA SER A 395 5.04 3.70 -6.23
C SER A 395 4.32 3.10 -7.44
N MET A 396 4.05 3.91 -8.46
CA MET A 396 3.44 3.44 -9.72
C MET A 396 4.29 2.38 -10.42
N ALA A 397 5.61 2.56 -10.43
CA ALA A 397 6.52 1.60 -11.04
C ALA A 397 6.57 0.27 -10.27
N LEU A 398 6.61 0.32 -8.94
CA LEU A 398 6.56 -0.88 -8.10
C LEU A 398 5.26 -1.67 -8.31
N GLU A 399 4.12 -0.97 -8.36
CA GLU A 399 2.83 -1.61 -8.64
C GLU A 399 2.78 -2.20 -10.05
N ARG A 400 3.28 -1.47 -11.05
CA ARG A 400 3.36 -1.99 -12.42
C ARG A 400 4.24 -3.24 -12.52
N MET A 401 5.39 -3.27 -11.84
CA MET A 401 6.27 -4.44 -11.80
C MET A 401 5.58 -5.63 -11.12
N ARG A 402 4.86 -5.40 -10.00
CA ARG A 402 4.05 -6.42 -9.31
C ARG A 402 3.00 -7.02 -10.24
N GLN A 403 2.21 -6.18 -10.92
CA GLN A 403 1.19 -6.61 -11.88
C GLN A 403 1.76 -7.40 -13.07
N SER A 404 3.04 -7.15 -13.40
CA SER A 404 3.74 -7.85 -14.48
C SER A 404 4.35 -9.18 -14.03
N GLY A 405 4.23 -9.54 -12.75
CA GLY A 405 4.71 -10.81 -12.20
C GLY A 405 6.03 -10.73 -11.42
N ALA A 406 6.57 -9.53 -11.16
CA ALA A 406 7.74 -9.39 -10.29
C ALA A 406 7.37 -9.53 -8.81
N PHE A 407 8.26 -10.15 -8.02
CA PHE A 407 8.15 -10.16 -6.58
C PHE A 407 8.70 -8.85 -6.00
N ILE A 408 7.88 -8.12 -5.25
CA ILE A 408 8.34 -6.94 -4.51
C ILE A 408 8.77 -7.39 -3.11
N THR A 409 10.05 -7.19 -2.77
CA THR A 409 10.66 -7.61 -1.50
C THR A 409 11.37 -6.45 -0.80
N SER A 410 11.95 -6.70 0.37
CA SER A 410 12.88 -5.81 1.07
C SER A 410 14.30 -6.40 1.13
N VAL A 411 15.30 -5.59 1.48
CA VAL A 411 16.69 -6.03 1.70
C VAL A 411 16.73 -7.13 2.76
N GLU A 412 16.06 -6.89 3.90
CA GLU A 412 16.00 -7.85 5.01
C GLU A 412 15.37 -9.18 4.58
N SER A 413 14.20 -9.12 3.93
CA SER A 413 13.49 -10.32 3.48
C SER A 413 14.30 -11.09 2.43
N ALA A 414 14.88 -10.40 1.44
CA ALA A 414 15.66 -11.04 0.39
C ALA A 414 16.91 -11.75 0.93
N ILE A 415 17.64 -11.10 1.85
CA ILE A 415 18.86 -11.67 2.42
C ILE A 415 18.55 -12.86 3.32
N PHE A 416 17.50 -12.82 4.14
CA PHE A 416 17.11 -13.98 4.96
C PHE A 416 16.53 -15.13 4.12
N GLN A 417 15.80 -14.85 3.04
CA GLN A 417 15.38 -15.89 2.09
C GLN A 417 16.60 -16.59 1.46
N LEU A 418 17.66 -15.86 1.11
CA LEU A 418 18.90 -16.45 0.62
C LEU A 418 19.66 -17.24 1.70
N ALA A 419 19.61 -16.79 2.96
CA ALA A 419 20.23 -17.50 4.08
C ALA A 419 19.56 -18.86 4.37
N ASN A 420 18.25 -18.97 4.07
CA ASN A 420 17.36 -20.12 4.21
C ASN A 420 17.13 -20.62 5.65
N ASP A 421 18.19 -20.74 6.46
CA ASP A 421 18.14 -21.31 7.80
C ASP A 421 19.04 -20.53 8.78
N ALA A 422 18.62 -20.40 10.04
CA ALA A 422 19.40 -19.73 11.09
C ALA A 422 20.66 -20.50 11.51
N SER A 423 20.75 -21.79 11.18
CA SER A 423 21.95 -22.63 11.33
C SER A 423 23.01 -22.39 10.26
N ASN A 424 22.70 -21.57 9.24
CA ASN A 424 23.67 -21.18 8.23
C ASN A 424 24.93 -20.61 8.92
N PRO A 425 26.15 -21.10 8.58
CA PRO A 425 27.39 -20.62 9.20
C PRO A 425 27.56 -19.10 9.13
N GLU A 426 27.03 -18.47 8.09
CA GLU A 426 27.08 -17.03 7.86
C GLU A 426 25.96 -16.24 8.55
N PHE A 427 24.99 -16.91 9.19
CA PHE A 427 23.81 -16.26 9.77
C PHE A 427 24.16 -15.13 10.74
N LYS A 428 25.18 -15.32 11.59
CA LYS A 428 25.61 -14.28 12.54
C LYS A 428 26.17 -13.04 11.82
N SER A 429 26.95 -13.26 10.77
CA SER A 429 27.49 -12.18 9.93
C SER A 429 26.35 -11.44 9.21
N ILE A 430 25.43 -12.19 8.60
CA ILE A 430 24.24 -11.68 7.91
C ILE A 430 23.35 -10.87 8.86
N SER A 431 22.99 -11.44 10.01
CA SER A 431 22.15 -10.79 11.02
C SER A 431 22.78 -9.48 11.53
N LYS A 432 24.10 -9.44 11.67
CA LYS A 432 24.82 -8.22 12.03
C LYS A 432 24.67 -7.15 10.93
N LEU A 433 24.86 -7.52 9.66
CA LEU A 433 24.71 -6.60 8.52
C LEU A 433 23.28 -6.04 8.43
N ILE A 434 22.26 -6.87 8.59
CA ILE A 434 20.86 -6.41 8.62
C ILE A 434 20.62 -5.44 9.77
N LYS A 435 21.08 -5.77 10.98
CA LYS A 435 20.93 -4.87 12.15
C LYS A 435 21.57 -3.51 11.92
N GLU A 436 22.73 -3.47 11.26
CA GLU A 436 23.44 -2.25 10.87
C GLU A 436 22.69 -1.50 9.77
N HIS A 437 22.23 -2.18 8.72
CA HIS A 437 21.44 -1.59 7.64
C HIS A 437 20.19 -0.88 8.16
N LEU A 438 19.42 -1.56 9.02
CA LEU A 438 18.20 -1.00 9.60
C LEU A 438 18.46 0.23 10.49
N LYS A 439 19.71 0.50 10.93
CA LYS A 439 20.04 1.65 11.79
C LYS A 439 20.25 2.92 10.96
N VAL A 440 20.50 2.75 9.67
CA VAL A 440 20.61 3.85 8.74
C VAL A 440 19.22 4.44 8.59
N GLU A 441 19.12 5.75 8.78
CA GLU A 441 17.90 6.49 8.46
C GLU A 441 17.66 6.32 6.96
N ASN A 442 16.75 5.42 6.63
CA ASN A 442 16.19 5.25 5.31
C ASN A 442 14.85 6.00 5.32
N GLY A 443 14.34 6.44 4.17
CA GLY A 443 13.07 7.19 4.09
C GLY A 443 11.82 6.38 4.50
N PHE A 444 12.00 5.29 5.25
CA PHE A 444 11.03 4.38 5.84
C PHE A 444 11.24 4.43 7.38
N ASP A 445 10.71 5.44 8.07
CA ASP A 445 11.06 5.77 9.46
C ASP A 445 11.01 4.55 10.42
N THR A 446 12.17 4.22 11.00
CA THR A 446 12.40 3.08 11.91
C THR A 446 12.30 3.48 13.40
N LYS A 447 11.22 4.16 13.81
CA LYS A 447 10.92 4.35 15.25
C LYS A 447 10.01 3.29 15.87
N ALA A 448 9.81 2.17 15.18
CA ALA A 448 9.36 0.93 15.79
C ALA A 448 10.35 -0.18 15.42
N ARG A 449 11.31 -0.46 16.30
CA ARG A 449 11.91 -1.79 16.34
C ARG A 449 11.43 -2.47 17.61
N ILE A 450 10.98 -3.70 17.43
CA ILE A 450 10.61 -4.71 18.44
C ILE A 450 11.64 -4.75 19.58
#